data_AF-A0A1A6GNX4-F1
#
_entry.id   AF-A0A1A6GNX4-F1
#
_cell.length_a   1.000
_cell.length_b   1.000
_cell.length_c   1.000
_cell.angle_alpha   90.00
_cell.angle_beta   90.00
_cell.angle_gamma   90.00
#
_symmetry.space_group_name_H-M   'P 1'
#
loop_
_entity.id
_entity.type
_entity.pdbx_description
1 polymer ?
#
loop_
_entity_poly.entity_id
_entity_poly.type
_entity_poly.pdbx_seq_one_letter_code
_entity_poly.pdbx_strand_id
1 'polypeptide(L)'
;MLKSKTFLKKTRAGGVVKIVREHYLRDDIGCGAPACAACDGAHAGPALESQPRDQASSLCPWPHYLLPDTNVLLHQIDVLEDPAIRNVIVLQTVLQEVRNRSAPIYKRIRDVTNNQEKHFYTFTNEHHKETYIEQEQGENANDRNDRAIRVAAKWYNEHLKKMSAENQLQVILITNDKKNKEKAVEEGIPAFTCEEYVKSLTANPELIDRLACLSEEMILIQGLKHLNRAIHEDIVAVELLPKSQWVAPSSVVLHDEGQNEDDVEKDEERELMGHFVKNLGDVGEKETETEVLLLEHDVPHQPFSQAVLSFLPKMPWSITEKDMKNREDLRHLCVCSVDPPGCTDIDDALHCRELSSGNLEASLTYAEAQMRIDSAAMNDDITTSLRGLNKLAKILKKGRIEK
;
A
#
# COMPACT_ATOMS: atom_id res chain seq x y z
N MET A 1 19.96 -37.90 -5.65
CA MET A 1 19.06 -38.61 -6.60
C MET A 1 18.64 -37.63 -7.71
N LEU A 2 18.72 -38.03 -8.99
CA LEU A 2 18.36 -37.16 -10.12
C LEU A 2 16.89 -37.38 -10.51
N LYS A 3 16.12 -36.30 -10.62
CA LYS A 3 14.77 -36.30 -11.19
C LYS A 3 14.69 -35.32 -12.36
N SER A 4 13.74 -35.51 -13.28
CA SER A 4 13.50 -34.60 -14.41
C SER A 4 12.17 -33.88 -14.25
N LYS A 5 12.16 -32.55 -14.21
CA LYS A 5 10.96 -31.72 -14.16
C LYS A 5 10.64 -31.22 -15.57
N THR A 6 9.44 -31.54 -16.06
CA THR A 6 8.98 -31.14 -17.40
C THR A 6 7.84 -30.14 -17.28
N PHE A 7 7.91 -29.03 -18.02
CA PHE A 7 6.81 -28.05 -18.09
C PHE A 7 6.72 -27.42 -19.48
N LEU A 8 5.53 -26.89 -19.81
CA LEU A 8 5.27 -26.18 -21.07
C LEU A 8 5.37 -24.67 -20.82
N LYS A 9 6.07 -23.93 -21.70
CA LYS A 9 6.20 -22.47 -21.63
C LYS A 9 5.74 -21.84 -22.96
N LYS A 10 4.99 -20.73 -22.89
CA LYS A 10 4.68 -19.89 -24.07
C LYS A 10 5.84 -18.94 -24.36
N THR A 11 6.10 -18.69 -25.64
CA THR A 11 7.12 -17.75 -26.14
C THR A 11 6.49 -16.40 -26.47
N ARG A 12 7.33 -15.36 -26.58
CA ARG A 12 6.92 -14.01 -26.96
C ARG A 12 6.14 -13.89 -28.28
N ALA A 13 6.38 -14.83 -29.18
CA ALA A 13 5.71 -14.90 -30.48
C ALA A 13 4.46 -15.81 -30.47
N GLY A 14 3.98 -16.22 -29.29
CA GLY A 14 2.79 -17.08 -29.14
C GLY A 14 3.02 -18.59 -29.34
N GLY A 15 4.25 -19.03 -29.63
CA GLY A 15 4.58 -20.46 -29.75
C GLY A 15 4.68 -21.18 -28.39
N VAL A 16 4.44 -22.49 -28.36
CA VAL A 16 4.54 -23.33 -27.14
C VAL A 16 5.78 -24.22 -27.20
N VAL A 17 6.61 -24.20 -26.15
CA VAL A 17 7.85 -24.98 -26.06
C VAL A 17 7.83 -25.86 -24.82
N LYS A 18 8.28 -27.12 -24.96
CA LYS A 18 8.48 -28.06 -23.85
C LYS A 18 9.87 -27.86 -23.25
N ILE A 19 9.94 -27.55 -21.96
CA ILE A 19 11.19 -27.38 -21.22
C ILE A 19 11.34 -28.58 -20.28
N VAL A 20 12.49 -29.25 -20.35
CA VAL A 20 12.89 -30.31 -19.42
C VAL A 20 14.09 -29.79 -18.63
N ARG A 21 13.98 -29.78 -17.30
CA ARG A 21 15.06 -29.40 -16.39
C ARG A 21 15.41 -30.59 -15.50
N GLU A 22 16.70 -30.74 -15.26
CA GLU A 22 17.21 -31.65 -14.23
C GLU A 22 16.94 -31.06 -12.84
N HIS A 23 16.57 -31.92 -11.90
CA HIS A 23 16.27 -31.57 -10.52
C HIS A 23 17.02 -32.52 -9.59
N TYR A 24 17.99 -31.98 -8.87
CA TYR A 24 18.90 -32.75 -8.03
C TYR A 24 18.38 -32.80 -6.58
N LEU A 25 18.12 -34.00 -6.08
CA LEU A 25 17.77 -34.25 -4.68
C LEU A 25 19.01 -34.60 -3.88
N ARG A 26 19.20 -33.86 -2.79
CA ARG A 26 20.32 -33.84 -1.86
C ARG A 26 19.88 -34.33 -0.49
N ASP A 27 20.80 -34.92 0.24
CA ASP A 27 20.68 -35.41 1.62
C ASP A 27 21.59 -34.65 2.59
N ASP A 28 22.41 -33.71 2.09
CA ASP A 28 23.32 -32.85 2.84
C ASP A 28 22.73 -31.46 3.16
N ILE A 29 21.41 -31.31 3.07
CA ILE A 29 20.71 -30.07 3.45
C ILE A 29 20.43 -30.12 4.95
N GLY A 30 21.05 -29.22 5.70
CA GLY A 30 20.85 -29.11 7.15
C GLY A 30 19.45 -28.61 7.53
N CYS A 31 19.03 -28.91 8.75
CA CYS A 31 17.75 -28.42 9.29
C CYS A 31 17.84 -27.01 9.88
N GLY A 32 19.05 -26.46 10.04
CA GLY A 32 19.32 -25.14 10.60
C GLY A 32 19.32 -25.09 12.14
N ALA A 33 18.98 -26.20 12.82
CA ALA A 33 19.00 -26.29 14.27
C ALA A 33 20.41 -26.72 14.76
N PRO A 34 21.13 -25.89 15.55
CA PRO A 34 22.50 -26.19 15.99
C PRO A 34 22.61 -27.44 16.86
N ALA A 35 21.51 -27.84 17.51
CA ALA A 35 21.46 -29.04 18.34
C ALA A 35 21.41 -30.34 17.52
N CYS A 36 21.31 -30.27 16.18
CA CYS A 36 21.17 -31.45 15.32
C CYS A 36 22.51 -32.12 15.05
N ALA A 37 22.72 -33.28 15.69
CA ALA A 37 23.88 -34.12 15.43
C ALA A 37 23.78 -34.92 14.12
N ALA A 38 22.58 -35.07 13.54
CA ALA A 38 22.38 -35.82 12.30
C ALA A 38 22.63 -34.98 11.04
N CYS A 39 22.48 -33.67 11.14
CA CYS A 39 22.80 -32.71 10.09
C CYS A 39 24.21 -32.19 10.36
N ASP A 40 25.22 -32.91 9.88
CA ASP A 40 26.66 -32.66 10.05
C ASP A 40 27.03 -31.18 9.88
N GLY A 41 27.02 -30.39 10.97
CA GLY A 41 27.66 -29.08 11.14
C GLY A 41 27.62 -28.07 9.97
N ALA A 42 26.72 -28.21 9.00
CA ALA A 42 26.71 -27.49 7.73
C ALA A 42 26.08 -26.10 7.94
N HIS A 43 26.69 -25.32 8.84
CA HIS A 43 26.16 -24.04 9.29
C HIS A 43 27.22 -22.96 9.13
N ALA A 44 27.69 -22.77 7.89
CA ALA A 44 28.28 -21.50 7.48
C ALA A 44 27.13 -20.58 7.02
N GLY A 45 26.41 -19.97 7.97
CA GLY A 45 25.28 -19.09 7.66
C GLY A 45 24.30 -18.85 8.81
N PRO A 46 23.19 -18.14 8.56
CA PRO A 46 22.11 -17.97 9.53
C PRO A 46 21.63 -19.31 10.07
N ALA A 47 21.45 -19.42 11.38
CA ALA A 47 21.00 -20.62 12.07
C ALA A 47 19.91 -20.27 13.09
N LEU A 48 19.07 -21.27 13.40
CA LEU A 48 18.05 -21.18 14.44
C LEU A 48 18.71 -21.21 15.82
N GLU A 49 18.03 -20.71 16.85
CA GLU A 49 18.49 -20.89 18.23
C GLU A 49 18.24 -22.32 18.70
N SER A 50 19.17 -22.92 19.45
CA SER A 50 19.04 -24.29 19.98
C SER A 50 17.95 -24.44 21.05
N GLN A 51 17.61 -23.35 21.74
CA GLN A 51 16.52 -23.28 22.71
C GLN A 51 15.83 -21.92 22.54
N PRO A 52 14.85 -21.81 21.62
CA PRO A 52 14.09 -20.59 21.44
C PRO A 52 13.41 -20.24 22.75
N ARG A 53 13.76 -19.09 23.32
CA ARG A 53 13.12 -18.53 24.53
C ARG A 53 11.95 -17.65 24.13
N ASP A 54 11.11 -18.14 23.24
CA ASP A 54 9.97 -17.35 22.80
C ASP A 54 9.04 -17.10 23.99
N GLN A 55 8.62 -15.84 24.10
CA GLN A 55 7.93 -15.29 25.26
C GLN A 55 6.55 -15.95 25.40
N ALA A 56 6.17 -16.26 26.65
CA ALA A 56 4.95 -16.91 27.10
C ALA A 56 3.73 -16.76 26.15
N SER A 57 3.64 -17.64 25.15
CA SER A 57 2.42 -17.90 24.41
C SER A 57 1.51 -18.74 25.29
N SER A 58 0.27 -18.29 25.49
CA SER A 58 -0.74 -19.07 26.20
C SER A 58 -1.17 -20.34 25.43
N LEU A 59 -0.99 -20.36 24.11
CA LEU A 59 -1.32 -21.49 23.25
C LEU A 59 -0.20 -22.54 23.19
N CYS A 60 1.06 -22.09 23.20
CA CYS A 60 2.23 -22.95 23.04
C CYS A 60 3.30 -22.57 24.07
N PRO A 61 3.18 -23.05 25.32
CA PRO A 61 4.13 -22.74 26.39
C PRO A 61 5.50 -23.44 26.25
N TRP A 62 5.64 -24.37 25.30
CA TRP A 62 6.91 -25.06 25.03
C TRP A 62 7.74 -24.33 23.96
N PRO A 63 9.08 -24.51 23.95
CA PRO A 63 9.95 -23.98 22.90
C PRO A 63 9.54 -24.48 21.51
N HIS A 64 9.40 -23.58 20.55
CA HIS A 64 8.95 -23.93 19.20
C HIS A 64 9.62 -23.08 18.12
N TYR A 65 9.56 -23.55 16.87
CA TYR A 65 9.92 -22.77 15.69
C TYR A 65 8.67 -22.46 14.88
N LEU A 66 8.66 -21.29 14.25
CA LEU A 66 7.55 -20.86 13.40
C LEU A 66 7.85 -21.21 11.94
N LEU A 67 6.87 -21.78 11.25
CA LEU A 67 6.93 -22.06 9.83
C LEU A 67 5.71 -21.38 9.17
N PRO A 68 5.86 -20.16 8.63
CA PRO A 68 4.77 -19.46 7.98
C PRO A 68 4.48 -20.00 6.58
N ASP A 69 3.20 -19.94 6.19
CA ASP A 69 2.76 -20.15 4.82
C ASP A 69 3.06 -18.93 3.92
N THR A 70 2.75 -19.06 2.63
CA THR A 70 2.92 -17.96 1.66
C THR A 70 2.08 -16.73 1.99
N ASN A 71 0.82 -16.90 2.40
CA ASN A 71 -0.11 -15.79 2.61
C ASN A 71 0.27 -14.96 3.85
N VAL A 72 0.80 -15.61 4.89
CA VAL A 72 1.31 -14.97 6.10
C VAL A 72 2.54 -14.13 5.76
N LEU A 73 3.48 -14.63 4.95
CA LEU A 73 4.60 -13.81 4.48
C LEU A 73 4.16 -12.63 3.60
N LEU A 74 3.10 -12.78 2.81
CA LEU A 74 2.61 -11.71 1.93
C LEU A 74 1.84 -10.61 2.66
N HIS A 75 1.08 -10.96 3.69
CA HIS A 75 0.12 -10.04 4.30
C HIS A 75 0.50 -9.61 5.72
N GLN A 76 1.45 -10.29 6.37
CA GLN A 76 1.82 -10.07 7.77
C GLN A 76 3.34 -9.95 7.94
N ILE A 77 4.06 -9.52 6.90
CA ILE A 77 5.52 -9.32 6.97
C ILE A 77 5.90 -8.33 8.08
N ASP A 78 5.08 -7.31 8.33
CA ASP A 78 5.31 -6.31 9.39
C ASP A 78 5.29 -6.94 10.80
N VAL A 79 4.50 -8.01 11.00
CA VAL A 79 4.46 -8.78 12.24
C VAL A 79 5.73 -9.61 12.40
N LEU A 80 6.23 -10.21 11.31
CA LEU A 80 7.44 -11.05 11.33
C LEU A 80 8.73 -10.23 11.42
N GLU A 81 8.69 -8.99 10.92
CA GLU A 81 9.76 -7.99 11.08
C GLU A 81 9.85 -7.46 12.51
N ASP A 82 8.80 -7.60 13.33
CA ASP A 82 8.84 -7.13 14.71
C ASP A 82 9.86 -7.91 15.57
N PRO A 83 10.75 -7.23 16.32
CA PRO A 83 11.80 -7.87 17.13
C PRO A 83 11.33 -8.94 18.12
N ALA A 84 10.04 -8.95 18.48
CA ALA A 84 9.43 -9.97 19.32
C ALA A 84 9.36 -11.34 18.65
N ILE A 85 9.23 -11.40 17.33
CA ILE A 85 9.21 -12.65 16.57
C ILE A 85 10.63 -13.02 16.16
N ARG A 86 11.05 -14.24 16.55
CA ARG A 86 12.35 -14.84 16.26
C ARG A 86 12.17 -16.30 15.84
N ASN A 87 13.24 -16.94 15.39
CA ASN A 87 13.31 -18.38 15.15
C ASN A 87 12.28 -18.89 14.12
N VAL A 88 12.32 -18.28 12.93
CA VAL A 88 11.38 -18.55 11.83
C VAL A 88 12.06 -19.37 10.73
N ILE A 89 11.43 -20.47 10.33
CA ILE A 89 11.85 -21.33 9.23
C ILE A 89 11.10 -20.91 7.97
N VAL A 90 11.82 -20.39 6.98
CA VAL A 90 11.27 -20.01 5.68
C VAL A 90 11.58 -21.11 4.65
N LEU A 91 10.54 -21.73 4.09
CA LEU A 91 10.73 -22.75 3.07
C LEU A 91 11.08 -22.13 1.70
N GLN A 92 11.91 -22.82 0.92
CA GLN A 92 12.25 -22.40 -0.44
C GLN A 92 11.02 -22.28 -1.35
N THR A 93 10.04 -23.17 -1.22
CA THR A 93 8.76 -23.09 -1.95
C THR A 93 8.03 -21.78 -1.68
N VAL A 94 7.92 -21.42 -0.41
CA VAL A 94 7.24 -20.21 0.06
C VAL A 94 7.99 -18.98 -0.44
N LEU A 95 9.32 -18.96 -0.29
CA LEU A 95 10.17 -17.86 -0.71
C LEU A 95 10.12 -17.61 -2.22
N GLN A 96 10.08 -18.67 -3.03
CA GLN A 96 9.94 -18.57 -4.49
C GLN A 96 8.55 -18.06 -4.90
N GLU A 97 7.50 -18.46 -4.19
CA GLU A 97 6.15 -17.99 -4.46
C GLU A 97 5.99 -16.51 -4.11
N VAL A 98 6.54 -16.07 -2.98
CA VAL A 98 6.57 -14.65 -2.61
C VAL A 98 7.34 -13.85 -3.66
N ARG A 99 8.50 -14.32 -4.12
CA ARG A 99 9.27 -13.67 -5.20
C ARG A 99 8.44 -13.44 -6.46
N ASN A 100 7.63 -14.43 -6.84
CA ASN A 100 6.81 -14.36 -8.04
C ASN A 100 5.55 -13.48 -7.86
N ARG A 101 5.12 -13.22 -6.62
CA ARG A 101 3.91 -12.43 -6.32
C ARG A 101 4.22 -10.98 -5.93
N SER A 102 5.32 -10.73 -5.22
CA SER A 102 5.72 -9.40 -4.77
C SER A 102 7.24 -9.34 -4.56
N ALA A 103 7.94 -8.67 -5.48
CA ALA A 103 9.37 -8.42 -5.37
C ALA A 103 9.74 -7.57 -4.12
N PRO A 104 8.97 -6.53 -3.73
CA PRO A 104 9.23 -5.78 -2.51
C PRO A 104 9.23 -6.65 -1.24
N ILE A 105 8.23 -7.52 -1.09
CA ILE A 105 8.13 -8.41 0.09
C ILE A 105 9.26 -9.44 0.09
N TYR A 106 9.63 -9.97 -1.09
CA TYR A 106 10.78 -10.85 -1.21
C TYR A 106 12.09 -10.18 -0.76
N LYS A 107 12.32 -8.93 -1.17
CA LYS A 107 13.48 -8.12 -0.74
C LYS A 107 13.47 -7.96 0.79
N ARG A 108 12.34 -7.57 1.37
CA ARG A 108 12.17 -7.46 2.83
C ARG A 108 12.50 -8.77 3.57
N ILE A 109 11.97 -9.91 3.13
CA ILE A 109 12.29 -11.23 3.74
C ILE A 109 13.77 -11.56 3.62
N ARG A 110 14.41 -11.24 2.48
CA ARG A 110 15.85 -11.42 2.30
C ARG A 110 16.65 -10.57 3.28
N ASP A 111 16.26 -9.33 3.47
CA ASP A 111 16.90 -8.42 4.42
C ASP A 111 16.77 -8.94 5.86
N VAL A 112 15.59 -9.46 6.24
CA VAL A 112 15.37 -10.10 7.55
C VAL A 112 16.20 -11.39 7.70
N THR A 113 16.32 -12.19 6.65
CA THR A 113 17.12 -13.43 6.67
C THR A 113 18.62 -13.16 6.83
N ASN A 114 19.09 -12.03 6.32
CA ASN A 114 20.47 -11.60 6.49
C ASN A 114 20.75 -11.06 7.90
N ASN A 115 19.70 -10.70 8.66
CA ASN A 115 19.83 -10.27 10.04
C ASN A 115 20.00 -11.48 10.99
N GLN A 116 21.20 -11.63 11.55
CA GLN A 116 21.55 -12.77 12.42
C GLN A 116 20.79 -12.77 13.75
N GLU A 117 20.34 -11.62 14.26
CA GLU A 117 19.62 -11.54 15.55
C GLU A 117 18.18 -12.08 15.47
N LYS A 118 17.64 -12.13 14.26
CA LYS A 118 16.27 -12.58 14.00
C LYS A 118 16.13 -14.09 13.89
N HIS A 119 17.22 -14.80 13.63
CA HIS A 119 17.25 -16.25 13.48
C HIS A 119 16.26 -16.77 12.42
N PHE A 120 16.24 -16.14 11.26
CA PHE A 120 15.49 -16.64 10.10
C PHE A 120 16.34 -17.64 9.33
N TYR A 121 15.82 -18.85 9.15
CA TYR A 121 16.51 -19.92 8.45
C TYR A 121 15.78 -20.29 7.16
N THR A 122 16.49 -20.26 6.03
CA THR A 122 15.91 -20.71 4.76
C THR A 122 16.18 -22.20 4.55
N PHE A 123 15.12 -23.01 4.52
CA PHE A 123 15.21 -24.45 4.27
C PHE A 123 14.88 -24.80 2.81
N THR A 124 15.83 -25.44 2.12
CA THR A 124 15.70 -25.82 0.70
C THR A 124 14.93 -27.12 0.51
N ASN A 125 13.64 -27.10 0.86
CA ASN A 125 12.74 -28.26 0.78
C ASN A 125 12.60 -28.86 -0.63
N GLU A 126 12.67 -28.06 -1.69
CA GLU A 126 12.60 -28.59 -3.07
C GLU A 126 13.78 -29.48 -3.42
N HIS A 127 14.96 -29.26 -2.83
CA HIS A 127 16.16 -30.05 -3.13
C HIS A 127 16.42 -31.12 -2.09
N HIS A 128 15.63 -31.21 -1.02
CA HIS A 128 15.83 -32.17 0.05
C HIS A 128 15.09 -33.48 -0.25
N LYS A 129 15.81 -34.61 -0.12
CA LYS A 129 15.35 -35.93 -0.56
C LYS A 129 14.04 -36.38 0.08
N GLU A 130 13.82 -36.10 1.36
CA GLU A 130 12.63 -36.59 2.10
C GLU A 130 11.45 -35.63 2.05
N THR A 131 11.67 -34.36 1.74
CA THR A 131 10.61 -33.33 1.74
C THR A 131 10.17 -32.93 0.32
N TYR A 132 10.92 -33.35 -0.70
CA TYR A 132 10.53 -33.15 -2.09
C TYR A 132 9.28 -33.96 -2.46
N ILE A 133 8.32 -33.27 -3.06
CA ILE A 133 7.09 -33.89 -3.60
C ILE A 133 6.90 -33.58 -5.08
N GLU A 134 6.34 -34.55 -5.79
CA GLU A 134 5.90 -34.41 -7.18
C GLU A 134 4.45 -33.93 -7.24
N GLN A 135 4.12 -33.21 -8.32
CA GLN A 135 2.77 -32.76 -8.57
C GLN A 135 1.90 -33.96 -9.00
N GLU A 136 0.77 -34.14 -8.33
CA GLU A 136 -0.17 -35.23 -8.64
C GLU A 136 -1.04 -34.91 -9.85
N GLN A 137 -1.58 -35.94 -10.49
CA GLN A 137 -2.40 -35.76 -11.69
C GLN A 137 -3.72 -35.05 -11.34
N GLY A 138 -3.92 -33.84 -11.88
CA GLY A 138 -5.09 -33.00 -11.60
C GLY A 138 -4.93 -32.05 -10.40
N GLU A 139 -3.79 -32.07 -9.71
CA GLU A 139 -3.46 -31.14 -8.64
C GLU A 139 -3.01 -29.79 -9.21
N ASN A 140 -3.50 -28.68 -8.65
CA ASN A 140 -3.05 -27.35 -9.04
C ASN A 140 -1.70 -27.00 -8.35
N ALA A 141 -1.01 -25.95 -8.81
CA ALA A 141 0.29 -25.58 -8.24
C ALA A 141 0.21 -25.10 -6.78
N ASN A 142 -0.90 -24.48 -6.38
CA ASN A 142 -1.14 -24.00 -5.01
C ASN A 142 -1.33 -25.16 -4.04
N ASP A 143 -2.18 -26.13 -4.39
CA ASP A 143 -2.44 -27.35 -3.62
C ASP A 143 -1.15 -28.14 -3.40
N ARG A 144 -0.32 -28.23 -4.46
CA ARG A 144 1.01 -28.84 -4.40
C ARG A 144 1.95 -28.08 -3.46
N ASN A 145 1.96 -26.75 -3.51
CA ASN A 145 2.79 -25.95 -2.60
C ASN A 145 2.33 -26.11 -1.15
N ASP A 146 1.03 -26.05 -0.87
CA ASP A 146 0.48 -26.25 0.47
C ASP A 146 0.84 -27.65 1.01
N ARG A 147 0.76 -28.67 0.15
CA ARG A 147 1.20 -30.03 0.50
C ARG A 147 2.71 -30.10 0.76
N ALA A 148 3.53 -29.41 -0.02
CA ALA A 148 4.98 -29.34 0.21
C ALA A 148 5.31 -28.70 1.56
N ILE A 149 4.56 -27.66 1.95
CA ILE A 149 4.68 -26.99 3.25
C ILE A 149 4.33 -27.97 4.39
N ARG A 150 3.19 -28.67 4.28
CA ARG A 150 2.78 -29.67 5.29
C ARG A 150 3.77 -30.83 5.41
N VAL A 151 4.26 -31.37 4.29
CA VAL A 151 5.28 -32.43 4.29
C VAL A 151 6.58 -31.96 4.95
N ALA A 152 7.02 -30.73 4.66
CA ALA A 152 8.20 -30.17 5.32
C ALA A 152 7.98 -29.95 6.83
N ALA A 153 6.82 -29.43 7.25
CA ALA A 153 6.49 -29.24 8.66
C ALA A 153 6.40 -30.57 9.42
N LYS A 154 5.80 -31.60 8.81
CA LYS A 154 5.77 -32.95 9.37
C LYS A 154 7.17 -33.54 9.51
N TRP A 155 7.98 -33.42 8.46
CA TRP A 155 9.37 -33.87 8.48
C TRP A 155 10.16 -33.21 9.60
N TYR A 156 10.05 -31.89 9.76
CA TYR A 156 10.70 -31.16 10.85
C TYR A 156 10.28 -31.67 12.23
N ASN A 157 8.97 -31.87 12.46
CA ASN A 157 8.48 -32.39 13.72
C ASN A 157 8.97 -33.82 14.00
N GLU A 158 9.05 -34.70 12.99
CA GLU A 158 9.61 -36.05 13.14
C GLU A 158 11.13 -36.02 13.35
N HIS A 159 11.84 -35.13 12.65
CA HIS A 159 13.28 -34.96 12.74
C HIS A 159 13.71 -34.43 14.12
N LEU A 160 13.05 -33.40 14.63
CA LEU A 160 13.33 -32.82 15.95
C LEU A 160 12.96 -33.75 17.10
N LYS A 161 11.86 -34.52 16.98
CA LYS A 161 11.49 -35.55 17.97
C LYS A 161 12.56 -36.65 18.12
N LYS A 162 13.25 -37.02 17.04
CA LYS A 162 14.33 -38.02 17.08
C LYS A 162 15.58 -37.50 17.78
N MET A 163 15.81 -36.19 17.79
CA MET A 163 17.00 -35.57 18.38
C MET A 163 16.92 -35.38 19.89
N SER A 164 15.74 -35.14 20.44
CA SER A 164 15.57 -34.78 21.85
C SER A 164 14.54 -35.66 22.52
N ALA A 165 15.00 -36.63 23.32
CA ALA A 165 14.12 -37.43 24.19
C ALA A 165 13.55 -36.62 25.38
N GLU A 166 14.22 -35.50 25.74
CA GLU A 166 13.86 -34.66 26.90
C GLU A 166 13.34 -33.26 26.52
N ASN A 167 13.64 -32.76 25.31
CA ASN A 167 13.24 -31.42 24.85
C ASN A 167 12.12 -31.48 23.81
N GLN A 168 10.95 -30.95 24.17
CA GLN A 168 9.74 -30.87 23.34
C GLN A 168 9.83 -29.72 22.30
N LEU A 169 10.90 -29.66 21.53
CA LEU A 169 10.99 -28.71 20.41
C LEU A 169 10.03 -29.12 19.30
N GLN A 170 9.13 -28.22 18.92
CA GLN A 170 8.13 -28.45 17.89
C GLN A 170 8.15 -27.35 16.83
N VAL A 171 7.75 -27.70 15.62
CA VAL A 171 7.50 -26.73 14.55
C VAL A 171 6.02 -26.48 14.44
N ILE A 172 5.65 -25.21 14.47
CA ILE A 172 4.28 -24.71 14.36
C ILE A 172 4.08 -24.11 12.98
N LEU A 173 3.06 -24.61 12.27
CA LEU A 173 2.63 -24.04 11.01
C LEU A 173 1.74 -22.81 11.26
N ILE A 174 2.14 -21.65 10.71
CA ILE A 174 1.30 -20.44 10.74
C ILE A 174 0.66 -20.27 9.36
N THR A 175 -0.67 -20.36 9.31
CA THR A 175 -1.44 -20.31 8.07
C THR A 175 -2.71 -19.52 8.24
N ASN A 176 -2.97 -18.58 7.33
CA ASN A 176 -4.26 -17.87 7.29
C ASN A 176 -5.29 -18.60 6.42
N ASP A 177 -4.90 -19.64 5.68
CA ASP A 177 -5.85 -20.54 5.02
C ASP A 177 -6.45 -21.55 6.01
N LYS A 178 -7.75 -21.44 6.23
CA LYS A 178 -8.53 -22.32 7.11
C LYS A 178 -8.46 -23.80 6.67
N LYS A 179 -8.51 -24.09 5.37
CA LYS A 179 -8.44 -25.47 4.84
C LYS A 179 -7.06 -26.07 5.07
N ASN A 180 -6.01 -25.27 4.90
CA ASN A 180 -4.64 -25.73 5.14
C ASN A 180 -4.42 -26.01 6.64
N LYS A 181 -4.96 -25.16 7.52
CA LYS A 181 -4.96 -25.39 8.97
C LYS A 181 -5.67 -26.69 9.35
N GLU A 182 -6.89 -26.91 8.85
CA GLU A 182 -7.68 -28.11 9.12
C GLU A 182 -6.92 -29.38 8.71
N LYS A 183 -6.38 -29.43 7.49
CA LYS A 183 -5.57 -30.56 7.00
C LYS A 183 -4.30 -30.78 7.80
N ALA A 184 -3.59 -29.71 8.17
CA ALA A 184 -2.38 -29.81 8.98
C ALA A 184 -2.68 -30.46 10.35
N VAL A 185 -3.79 -30.08 10.98
CA VAL A 185 -4.23 -30.68 12.25
C VAL A 185 -4.60 -32.15 12.08
N GLU A 186 -5.32 -32.51 11.01
CA GLU A 186 -5.63 -33.92 10.67
C GLU A 186 -4.37 -34.77 10.45
N GLU A 187 -3.32 -34.18 9.85
CA GLU A 187 -2.02 -34.82 9.62
C GLU A 187 -1.11 -34.83 10.88
N GLY A 188 -1.57 -34.28 12.01
CA GLY A 188 -0.87 -34.25 13.29
C GLY A 188 0.18 -33.14 13.44
N ILE A 189 0.08 -32.08 12.65
CA ILE A 189 0.97 -30.91 12.66
C ILE A 189 0.28 -29.79 13.47
N PRO A 190 0.92 -29.21 14.51
CA PRO A 190 0.40 -28.03 15.20
C PRO A 190 0.27 -26.85 14.24
N ALA A 191 -0.93 -26.30 14.07
CA ALA A 191 -1.19 -25.22 13.14
C ALA A 191 -2.13 -24.15 13.73
N PHE A 192 -1.79 -22.88 13.56
CA PHE A 192 -2.57 -21.74 14.01
C PHE A 192 -2.66 -20.66 12.93
N THR A 193 -3.68 -19.80 13.03
CA THR A 193 -3.70 -18.56 12.25
C THR A 193 -2.74 -17.54 12.84
N CYS A 194 -2.29 -16.58 12.03
CA CYS A 194 -1.41 -15.52 12.51
C CYS A 194 -2.08 -14.71 13.64
N GLU A 195 -3.38 -14.43 13.50
CA GLU A 195 -4.17 -13.72 14.53
C GLU A 195 -4.23 -14.49 15.85
N GLU A 196 -4.54 -15.79 15.83
CA GLU A 196 -4.58 -16.61 17.05
C GLU A 196 -3.21 -16.66 17.74
N TYR A 197 -2.13 -16.82 16.96
CA TYR A 197 -0.78 -16.87 17.49
C TYR A 197 -0.38 -15.54 18.13
N VAL A 198 -0.57 -14.41 17.42
CA VAL A 198 -0.24 -13.08 17.93
C VAL A 198 -1.04 -12.73 19.18
N LYS A 199 -2.36 -13.03 19.19
CA LYS A 199 -3.20 -12.81 20.38
C LYS A 199 -2.79 -13.65 21.59
N SER A 200 -2.11 -14.78 21.37
CA SER A 200 -1.63 -15.63 22.45
C SER A 200 -0.34 -15.14 23.10
N LEU A 201 0.40 -14.23 22.44
CA LEU A 201 1.64 -13.65 22.94
C LEU A 201 1.32 -12.60 24.02
N THR A 202 1.24 -13.06 25.28
CA THR A 202 0.83 -12.23 26.42
C THR A 202 1.79 -11.07 26.72
N ALA A 203 3.02 -11.12 26.20
CA ALA A 203 4.09 -10.16 26.51
C ALA A 203 4.11 -8.91 25.61
N ASN A 204 3.49 -8.93 24.42
CA ASN A 204 3.60 -7.84 23.44
C ASN A 204 2.24 -7.46 22.84
N PRO A 205 1.41 -6.68 23.55
CA PRO A 205 0.11 -6.24 23.04
C PRO A 205 0.21 -5.36 21.79
N GLU A 206 1.35 -4.67 21.60
CA GLU A 206 1.62 -3.81 20.43
C GLU A 206 1.66 -4.59 19.10
N LEU A 207 1.90 -5.91 19.12
CA LEU A 207 1.86 -6.75 17.91
C LEU A 207 0.46 -6.83 17.31
N ILE A 208 -0.59 -6.65 18.12
CA ILE A 208 -1.98 -6.66 17.66
C ILE A 208 -2.26 -5.44 16.79
N ASP A 209 -1.68 -4.28 17.12
CA ASP A 209 -1.88 -3.04 16.37
C ASP A 209 -1.18 -3.07 15.00
N ARG A 210 -0.14 -3.90 14.85
CA ARG A 210 0.52 -4.17 13.56
C ARG A 210 -0.15 -5.26 12.74
N LEU A 211 -0.99 -6.07 13.38
CA LEU A 211 -1.82 -7.01 12.67
C LEU A 211 -2.76 -6.20 11.79
N ALA A 212 -2.78 -6.51 10.49
CA ALA A 212 -3.71 -5.89 9.58
C ALA A 212 -5.15 -5.97 10.12
N CYS A 213 -5.73 -4.83 10.51
CA CYS A 213 -7.09 -4.71 11.03
C CYS A 213 -8.05 -4.35 9.92
N LEU A 214 -9.12 -5.12 9.87
CA LEU A 214 -9.88 -5.26 8.68
C LEU A 214 -11.33 -4.73 8.84
N SER A 215 -11.59 -3.43 9.10
CA SER A 215 -13.01 -2.92 9.14
C SER A 215 -13.29 -1.39 9.01
N GLU A 216 -13.83 -0.97 7.86
CA GLU A 216 -14.97 -0.04 7.62
C GLU A 216 -15.82 -0.71 6.51
N GLU A 217 -17.12 -0.43 6.34
CA GLU A 217 -17.94 -1.03 5.25
C GLU A 217 -17.58 -0.44 3.86
N MET A 218 -16.32 -0.60 3.49
CA MET A 218 -15.79 -0.50 2.14
C MET A 218 -15.78 -1.90 1.53
N ILE A 219 -16.17 -2.01 0.25
CA ILE A 219 -15.97 -3.26 -0.50
C ILE A 219 -14.48 -3.35 -0.81
N LEU A 220 -13.78 -4.20 -0.06
CA LEU A 220 -12.37 -4.44 -0.30
C LEU A 220 -12.19 -5.16 -1.65
N ILE A 221 -11.51 -4.49 -2.57
CA ILE A 221 -11.08 -5.08 -3.84
C ILE A 221 -9.58 -5.29 -3.73
N GLN A 222 -9.19 -6.54 -3.48
CA GLN A 222 -7.77 -6.89 -3.34
C GLN A 222 -7.32 -7.82 -4.44
N GLY A 223 -6.09 -7.63 -4.90
CA GLY A 223 -5.46 -8.46 -5.91
C GLY A 223 -5.72 -8.00 -7.33
N LEU A 224 -4.69 -8.10 -8.16
CA LEU A 224 -4.67 -7.61 -9.54
C LEU A 224 -5.82 -8.14 -10.41
N LYS A 225 -6.30 -9.36 -10.13
CA LYS A 225 -7.44 -9.96 -10.84
C LYS A 225 -8.78 -9.28 -10.51
N HIS A 226 -8.98 -8.89 -9.24
CA HIS A 226 -10.20 -8.22 -8.79
C HIS A 226 -10.15 -6.72 -9.05
N LEU A 227 -8.96 -6.12 -8.96
CA LEU A 227 -8.68 -4.76 -9.47
C LEU A 227 -8.99 -4.67 -10.96
N ASN A 228 -8.82 -5.77 -11.71
CA ASN A 228 -9.23 -5.90 -13.11
C ASN A 228 -8.77 -4.70 -13.97
N ARG A 229 -7.52 -4.28 -13.78
CA ARG A 229 -6.88 -3.16 -14.49
C ARG A 229 -7.54 -1.79 -14.26
N ALA A 230 -8.38 -1.65 -13.24
CA ALA A 230 -8.89 -0.36 -12.81
C ALA A 230 -7.73 0.54 -12.35
N ILE A 231 -7.81 1.81 -12.71
CA ILE A 231 -6.87 2.86 -12.34
C ILE A 231 -7.55 3.75 -11.29
N HIS A 232 -6.75 4.52 -10.55
CA HIS A 232 -7.28 5.53 -9.63
C HIS A 232 -8.30 6.44 -10.36
N GLU A 233 -9.42 6.73 -9.69
CA GLU A 233 -10.59 7.50 -10.19
C GLU A 233 -11.48 6.84 -11.26
N ASP A 234 -11.20 5.60 -11.68
CA ASP A 234 -12.12 4.89 -12.58
C ASP A 234 -13.49 4.65 -11.92
N ILE A 235 -14.57 4.87 -12.68
CA ILE A 235 -15.91 4.44 -12.30
C ILE A 235 -16.08 2.97 -12.69
N VAL A 236 -16.03 2.08 -11.70
CA VAL A 236 -16.12 0.63 -11.88
C VAL A 236 -17.47 0.07 -11.43
N ALA A 237 -17.93 -0.98 -12.12
CA ALA A 237 -19.03 -1.82 -11.65
C ALA A 237 -18.44 -3.03 -10.91
N VAL A 238 -18.94 -3.29 -9.69
CA VAL A 238 -18.42 -4.36 -8.82
C VAL A 238 -19.46 -5.45 -8.64
N GLU A 239 -19.04 -6.71 -8.80
CA GLU A 239 -19.85 -7.88 -8.44
C GLU A 239 -19.45 -8.33 -7.03
N LEU A 240 -20.43 -8.39 -6.12
CA LEU A 240 -20.18 -8.90 -4.78
C LEU A 240 -19.85 -10.39 -4.87
N LEU A 241 -18.64 -10.74 -4.46
CA LEU A 241 -18.27 -12.13 -4.30
C LEU A 241 -19.13 -12.79 -3.22
N PRO A 242 -19.34 -14.12 -3.29
CA PRO A 242 -19.99 -14.86 -2.23
C PRO A 242 -19.36 -14.55 -0.86
N LYS A 243 -20.16 -14.51 0.21
CA LYS A 243 -19.66 -14.21 1.57
C LYS A 243 -18.50 -15.11 2.03
N SER A 244 -18.36 -16.29 1.44
CA SER A 244 -17.24 -17.20 1.66
C SER A 244 -15.88 -16.71 1.13
N GLN A 245 -15.89 -15.69 0.28
CA GLN A 245 -14.72 -15.07 -0.34
C GLN A 245 -14.46 -13.66 0.21
N TRP A 246 -15.20 -13.26 1.25
CA TRP A 246 -14.96 -11.99 1.91
C TRP A 246 -13.70 -12.07 2.74
N VAL A 247 -12.93 -11.02 2.58
CA VAL A 247 -11.61 -10.76 3.13
C VAL A 247 -11.65 -9.33 3.60
N ALA A 248 -10.77 -8.98 4.52
CA ALA A 248 -10.92 -7.70 5.16
C ALA A 248 -9.58 -6.87 5.04
N PRO A 249 -9.58 -5.53 5.27
CA PRO A 249 -8.53 -4.55 4.91
C PRO A 249 -7.06 -4.74 5.39
N SER A 250 -6.12 -5.08 4.51
CA SER A 250 -4.71 -5.24 4.88
C SER A 250 -4.03 -3.92 5.37
N SER A 251 -3.16 -3.95 6.41
CA SER A 251 -2.37 -2.80 6.92
C SER A 251 -1.08 -2.52 6.13
N VAL A 252 -0.80 -3.32 5.10
CA VAL A 252 0.46 -3.23 4.36
C VAL A 252 0.41 -2.05 3.38
N VAL A 253 1.20 -1.00 3.66
CA VAL A 253 1.45 0.10 2.71
C VAL A 253 2.51 -0.36 1.72
N LEU A 254 2.10 -0.56 0.46
CA LEU A 254 3.03 -0.84 -0.63
C LEU A 254 3.49 0.51 -1.23
N HIS A 255 4.76 0.86 -1.01
CA HIS A 255 5.41 1.98 -1.69
C HIS A 255 6.13 1.46 -2.94
N ASP A 256 5.91 2.10 -4.08
CA ASP A 256 6.64 1.80 -5.31
C ASP A 256 8.00 2.52 -5.26
N GLU A 257 8.98 1.90 -4.59
CA GLU A 257 10.37 2.35 -4.70
C GLU A 257 10.88 1.95 -6.09
N GLY A 258 10.89 2.92 -7.02
CA GLY A 258 11.37 2.73 -8.40
C GLY A 258 12.69 1.96 -8.44
N GLN A 259 12.66 0.77 -9.03
CA GLN A 259 13.84 -0.08 -9.18
C GLN A 259 14.53 0.19 -10.52
N ASN A 260 15.87 0.20 -10.46
CA ASN A 260 16.82 0.39 -11.55
C ASN A 260 16.52 -0.45 -12.80
N GLU A 261 16.84 0.11 -13.97
CA GLU A 261 16.50 -0.34 -15.33
C GLU A 261 17.07 -1.72 -15.79
N ASP A 262 17.73 -2.51 -14.94
CA ASP A 262 18.54 -3.64 -15.42
C ASP A 262 17.95 -5.06 -15.27
N ASP A 263 16.73 -5.24 -14.73
CA ASP A 263 16.12 -6.58 -14.57
C ASP A 263 14.81 -6.76 -15.39
N VAL A 264 14.90 -6.64 -16.71
CA VAL A 264 13.76 -6.91 -17.61
C VAL A 264 13.67 -8.41 -17.95
N GLU A 265 13.14 -9.23 -17.02
CA GLU A 265 12.55 -10.54 -17.36
C GLU A 265 11.06 -10.41 -17.69
N LYS A 266 10.77 -9.94 -18.91
CA LYS A 266 9.90 -10.62 -19.89
C LYS A 266 8.63 -11.33 -19.36
N ASP A 267 7.83 -10.63 -18.53
CA ASP A 267 6.41 -10.89 -18.28
C ASP A 267 5.58 -10.18 -19.35
N GLU A 268 5.00 -10.96 -20.27
CA GLU A 268 4.11 -10.41 -21.28
C GLU A 268 2.69 -10.24 -20.72
N GLU A 269 2.17 -9.02 -20.87
CA GLU A 269 0.78 -8.58 -20.60
C GLU A 269 0.34 -8.41 -19.14
N ARG A 270 1.22 -7.96 -18.23
CA ARG A 270 0.80 -7.49 -16.88
C ARG A 270 1.11 -6.04 -16.55
N GLU A 271 1.94 -5.38 -17.34
CA GLU A 271 2.19 -3.95 -17.20
C GLU A 271 1.34 -3.18 -18.21
N LEU A 272 0.84 -2.03 -17.78
CA LEU A 272 0.20 -1.08 -18.69
C LEU A 272 1.18 -0.76 -19.81
N MET A 273 0.74 -0.88 -21.06
CA MET A 273 1.57 -0.42 -22.18
C MET A 273 1.56 1.10 -22.19
N GLY A 274 2.56 1.67 -21.51
CA GLY A 274 2.85 3.10 -21.56
C GLY A 274 3.65 3.46 -22.80
N HIS A 275 3.57 4.73 -23.17
CA HIS A 275 4.53 5.34 -24.07
C HIS A 275 5.01 6.65 -23.46
N PHE A 276 6.29 6.95 -23.65
CA PHE A 276 6.88 8.19 -23.18
C PHE A 276 6.28 9.39 -23.95
N VAL A 277 5.90 10.44 -23.22
CA VAL A 277 5.27 11.64 -23.80
C VAL A 277 6.23 12.84 -23.76
N LYS A 278 6.79 13.19 -22.60
CA LYS A 278 7.58 14.41 -22.39
C LYS A 278 8.61 14.24 -21.27
N ASN A 279 9.77 14.90 -21.41
CA ASN A 279 10.75 15.10 -20.33
C ASN A 279 10.49 16.45 -19.64
N LEU A 280 10.47 16.47 -18.30
CA LEU A 280 10.21 17.65 -17.48
C LEU A 280 11.50 18.30 -16.92
N GLY A 281 12.61 17.56 -16.84
CA GLY A 281 13.89 18.05 -16.29
C GLY A 281 14.49 17.09 -15.26
N ASP A 282 15.51 17.57 -14.56
CA ASP A 282 16.26 16.77 -13.59
C ASP A 282 15.60 16.79 -12.19
N VAL A 283 15.71 15.67 -11.47
CA VAL A 283 15.13 15.52 -10.13
C VAL A 283 15.82 16.49 -9.15
N GLY A 284 15.01 17.20 -8.36
CA GLY A 284 15.49 18.19 -7.38
C GLY A 284 15.60 19.62 -7.90
N GLU A 285 15.36 19.89 -9.19
CA GLU A 285 15.21 21.25 -9.70
C GLU A 285 13.84 21.83 -9.30
N LYS A 286 13.83 23.06 -8.77
CA LYS A 286 12.60 23.68 -8.24
C LYS A 286 11.52 23.78 -9.32
N GLU A 287 11.90 24.18 -10.52
CA GLU A 287 11.00 24.34 -11.67
C GLU A 287 10.37 22.99 -12.06
N THR A 288 11.17 21.92 -12.14
CA THR A 288 10.71 20.57 -12.46
C THR A 288 9.78 20.01 -11.40
N GLU A 289 10.16 20.07 -10.11
CA GLU A 289 9.30 19.60 -9.01
C GLU A 289 7.97 20.38 -8.95
N THR A 290 8.01 21.68 -9.27
CA THR A 290 6.80 22.50 -9.33
C THR A 290 5.88 22.08 -10.49
N GLU A 291 6.43 21.85 -11.69
CA GLU A 291 5.65 21.38 -12.85
C GLU A 291 5.07 19.97 -12.61
N VAL A 292 5.84 19.07 -11.98
CA VAL A 292 5.40 17.71 -11.59
C VAL A 292 4.20 17.79 -10.65
N LEU A 293 4.31 18.57 -9.57
CA LEU A 293 3.23 18.73 -8.58
C LEU A 293 1.95 19.26 -9.22
N LEU A 294 2.07 20.26 -10.10
CA LEU A 294 0.94 20.86 -10.81
C LEU A 294 0.27 19.86 -11.76
N LEU A 295 1.04 19.01 -12.43
CA LEU A 295 0.50 17.96 -13.32
C LEU A 295 -0.17 16.82 -12.54
N GLU A 296 0.42 16.37 -11.43
CA GLU A 296 -0.11 15.28 -10.61
C GLU A 296 -1.48 15.61 -10.00
N HIS A 297 -1.69 16.88 -9.63
CA HIS A 297 -2.94 17.36 -9.04
C HIS A 297 -3.90 17.99 -10.06
N ASP A 298 -3.64 17.82 -11.36
CA ASP A 298 -4.42 18.37 -12.48
C ASP A 298 -4.69 19.89 -12.33
N VAL A 299 -3.66 20.64 -11.90
CA VAL A 299 -3.72 22.09 -11.78
C VAL A 299 -3.31 22.73 -13.11
N PRO A 300 -4.24 23.38 -13.83
CA PRO A 300 -3.93 23.99 -15.12
C PRO A 300 -3.01 25.20 -14.92
N HIS A 301 -1.75 25.04 -15.32
CA HIS A 301 -0.69 26.05 -15.18
C HIS A 301 -0.25 26.65 -16.53
N GLN A 302 -0.97 26.35 -17.60
CA GLN A 302 -0.71 26.92 -18.92
C GLN A 302 -1.03 28.42 -18.94
N PRO A 303 -0.28 29.22 -19.71
CA PRO A 303 -0.60 30.63 -19.88
C PRO A 303 -1.97 30.80 -20.55
N PHE A 304 -2.65 31.91 -20.24
CA PHE A 304 -3.94 32.23 -20.86
C PHE A 304 -3.80 32.34 -22.38
N SER A 305 -4.77 31.77 -23.10
CA SER A 305 -4.80 31.83 -24.57
C SER A 305 -5.03 33.26 -25.07
N GLN A 306 -4.58 33.54 -26.29
CA GLN A 306 -4.75 34.86 -26.91
C GLN A 306 -6.23 35.28 -27.04
N ALA A 307 -7.13 34.31 -27.19
CA ALA A 307 -8.57 34.55 -27.21
C ALA A 307 -9.06 35.09 -25.86
N VAL A 308 -8.58 34.55 -24.74
CA VAL A 308 -8.91 35.04 -23.40
C VAL A 308 -8.35 36.45 -23.19
N LEU A 309 -7.09 36.66 -23.57
CA LEU A 309 -6.44 37.97 -23.47
C LEU A 309 -7.14 39.05 -24.30
N SER A 310 -7.78 38.69 -25.42
CA SER A 310 -8.51 39.65 -26.27
C SER A 310 -9.76 40.25 -25.63
N PHE A 311 -10.30 39.62 -24.57
CA PHE A 311 -11.43 40.16 -23.80
C PHE A 311 -11.01 41.16 -22.73
N LEU A 312 -9.71 41.26 -22.43
CA LEU A 312 -9.22 42.25 -21.48
C LEU A 312 -9.44 43.66 -22.05
N PRO A 313 -9.75 44.64 -21.18
CA PRO A 313 -9.81 46.03 -21.61
C PRO A 313 -8.47 46.46 -22.19
N LYS A 314 -8.50 47.30 -23.23
CA LYS A 314 -7.28 47.86 -23.79
C LYS A 314 -6.60 48.73 -22.74
N MET A 315 -5.34 48.43 -22.45
CA MET A 315 -4.51 49.24 -21.57
C MET A 315 -3.92 50.42 -22.34
N PRO A 316 -3.73 51.60 -21.68
CA PRO A 316 -4.08 51.90 -20.30
C PRO A 316 -5.60 52.07 -20.10
N TRP A 317 -6.15 51.48 -19.04
CA TRP A 317 -7.56 51.61 -18.67
C TRP A 317 -7.77 52.78 -17.71
N SER A 318 -8.85 53.52 -17.92
CA SER A 318 -9.30 54.61 -17.05
C SER A 318 -10.82 54.57 -16.88
N ILE A 319 -11.32 54.97 -15.71
CA ILE A 319 -12.76 55.06 -15.46
C ILE A 319 -13.44 56.02 -16.44
N THR A 320 -14.59 55.63 -16.99
CA THR A 320 -15.34 56.47 -17.93
C THR A 320 -16.57 57.09 -17.29
N GLU A 321 -17.01 58.24 -17.81
CA GLU A 321 -18.26 58.91 -17.38
C GLU A 321 -19.50 58.01 -17.49
N LYS A 322 -19.48 57.05 -18.44
CA LYS A 322 -20.56 56.07 -18.60
C LYS A 322 -20.61 55.09 -17.43
N ASP A 323 -19.45 54.67 -16.93
CA ASP A 323 -19.33 53.76 -15.79
C ASP A 323 -19.70 54.43 -14.46
N MET A 324 -19.48 55.75 -14.36
CA MET A 324 -19.79 56.54 -13.17
C MET A 324 -21.28 56.87 -13.01
N LYS A 325 -22.06 56.90 -14.09
CA LYS A 325 -23.46 57.37 -14.08
C LYS A 325 -24.37 56.70 -13.04
N ASN A 326 -24.14 55.41 -12.76
CA ASN A 326 -24.93 54.62 -11.81
C ASN A 326 -24.12 54.23 -10.55
N ARG A 327 -22.99 54.89 -10.29
CA ARG A 327 -22.11 54.62 -9.13
C ARG A 327 -21.99 55.87 -8.27
N GLU A 328 -21.95 55.68 -6.96
CA GLU A 328 -21.70 56.75 -6.00
C GLU A 328 -20.19 57.06 -5.91
N ASP A 329 -19.85 58.34 -5.78
CA ASP A 329 -18.47 58.78 -5.67
C ASP A 329 -18.02 58.93 -4.21
N LEU A 330 -17.26 57.94 -3.75
CA LEU A 330 -16.74 57.87 -2.38
C LEU A 330 -15.25 58.23 -2.28
N ARG A 331 -14.66 58.86 -3.31
CA ARG A 331 -13.22 59.21 -3.32
C ARG A 331 -12.81 60.22 -2.24
N HIS A 332 -13.78 60.86 -1.59
CA HIS A 332 -13.57 61.78 -0.48
C HIS A 332 -13.39 61.07 0.88
N LEU A 333 -13.65 59.76 0.95
CA LEU A 333 -13.47 58.96 2.17
C LEU A 333 -12.01 58.50 2.33
N CYS A 334 -11.57 58.38 3.58
CA CYS A 334 -10.27 57.79 3.92
C CYS A 334 -10.41 56.27 3.97
N VAL A 335 -9.83 55.59 2.99
CA VAL A 335 -9.90 54.12 2.83
C VAL A 335 -8.49 53.55 2.83
N CYS A 336 -8.28 52.42 3.50
CA CYS A 336 -7.01 51.69 3.52
C CYS A 336 -7.23 50.17 3.35
N SER A 337 -6.20 49.45 2.88
CA SER A 337 -6.12 47.98 2.92
C SER A 337 -5.01 47.55 3.89
N VAL A 338 -5.08 46.31 4.39
CA VAL A 338 -4.07 45.77 5.31
C VAL A 338 -3.57 44.43 4.77
N ASP A 339 -2.49 44.49 4.00
CA ASP A 339 -1.96 43.35 3.25
C ASP A 339 -0.59 42.86 3.75
N PRO A 340 -0.26 41.56 3.56
CA PRO A 340 1.10 41.05 3.75
C PRO A 340 2.12 41.67 2.77
N PRO A 341 3.41 41.73 3.15
CA PRO A 341 4.44 42.24 2.25
C PRO A 341 4.57 41.36 0.99
N GLY A 342 4.54 41.99 -0.19
CA GLY A 342 4.65 41.33 -1.49
C GLY A 342 3.32 40.96 -2.15
N CYS A 343 2.18 41.36 -1.58
CA CYS A 343 0.86 41.19 -2.20
C CYS A 343 0.77 41.95 -3.53
N THR A 344 0.31 41.27 -4.59
CA THR A 344 0.07 41.86 -5.92
C THR A 344 -1.41 42.11 -6.21
N ASP A 345 -2.29 41.35 -5.57
CA ASP A 345 -3.75 41.38 -5.78
C ASP A 345 -4.43 41.83 -4.49
N ILE A 346 -4.76 43.12 -4.41
CA ILE A 346 -5.40 43.74 -3.23
C ILE A 346 -6.91 43.71 -3.43
N ASP A 347 -7.59 42.89 -2.63
CA ASP A 347 -9.03 42.63 -2.77
C ASP A 347 -9.88 43.26 -1.64
N ASP A 348 -9.26 43.73 -0.55
CA ASP A 348 -9.95 44.31 0.60
C ASP A 348 -9.70 45.82 0.73
N ALA A 349 -10.69 46.50 1.31
CA ALA A 349 -10.63 47.93 1.59
C ALA A 349 -11.52 48.25 2.79
N LEU A 350 -10.97 49.00 3.74
CA LEU A 350 -11.58 49.33 5.01
C LEU A 350 -11.64 50.85 5.19
N HIS A 351 -12.74 51.30 5.79
CA HIS A 351 -12.93 52.66 6.25
C HIS A 351 -13.73 52.65 7.56
N CYS A 352 -13.50 53.66 8.38
CA CYS A 352 -14.29 53.94 9.57
C CYS A 352 -14.31 55.45 9.80
N ARG A 353 -15.49 56.03 10.05
CA ARG A 353 -15.69 57.45 10.30
C ARG A 353 -16.79 57.66 11.34
N GLU A 354 -16.59 58.65 12.20
CA GLU A 354 -17.60 59.11 13.15
C GLU A 354 -18.54 60.13 12.50
N LEU A 355 -19.85 59.94 12.69
CA LEU A 355 -20.90 60.82 12.20
C LEU A 355 -21.23 61.88 13.26
N SER A 356 -21.80 63.01 12.83
CA SER A 356 -22.23 64.09 13.74
C SER A 356 -23.31 63.67 14.75
N SER A 357 -23.96 62.52 14.53
CA SER A 357 -24.91 61.90 15.45
C SER A 357 -24.26 61.12 16.60
N GLY A 358 -22.93 60.94 16.59
CA GLY A 358 -22.20 60.06 17.52
C GLY A 358 -22.20 58.58 17.13
N ASN A 359 -22.79 58.23 15.98
CA ASN A 359 -22.73 56.87 15.41
C ASN A 359 -21.49 56.71 14.53
N LEU A 360 -21.05 55.48 14.32
CA LEU A 360 -19.97 55.13 13.40
C LEU A 360 -20.53 54.65 12.06
N GLU A 361 -19.91 55.12 10.99
CA GLU A 361 -20.01 54.57 9.63
C GLU A 361 -18.74 53.76 9.37
N ALA A 362 -18.88 52.48 9.05
CA ALA A 362 -17.75 51.60 8.83
C ALA A 362 -18.02 50.61 7.69
N SER A 363 -16.93 50.06 7.15
CA SER A 363 -17.00 49.01 6.12
C SER A 363 -17.54 47.71 6.71
N LEU A 364 -18.26 46.93 5.89
CA LEU A 364 -18.70 45.60 6.29
C LEU A 364 -17.52 44.63 6.33
N THR A 365 -17.43 43.84 7.39
CA THR A 365 -16.58 42.64 7.37
C THR A 365 -17.16 41.60 6.42
N TYR A 366 -16.31 40.68 5.96
CA TYR A 366 -16.74 39.56 5.14
C TYR A 366 -17.87 38.75 5.80
N ALA A 367 -17.77 38.50 7.11
CA ALA A 367 -18.78 37.78 7.87
C ALA A 367 -20.13 38.53 7.89
N GLU A 368 -20.12 39.85 8.12
CA GLU A 368 -21.32 40.67 8.12
C GLU A 368 -21.98 40.79 6.74
N ALA A 369 -21.17 40.81 5.67
CA ALA A 369 -21.66 40.75 4.30
C ALA A 369 -22.31 39.39 4.00
N GLN A 370 -21.69 38.29 4.44
CA GLN A 370 -22.23 36.93 4.26
C GLN A 370 -23.54 36.73 5.02
N MET A 371 -23.61 37.16 6.28
CA MET A 371 -24.85 37.10 7.09
C MET A 371 -26.01 37.87 6.44
N ARG A 372 -25.73 39.02 5.82
CA ARG A 372 -26.73 39.79 5.05
C ARG A 372 -27.21 39.04 3.81
N ILE A 373 -26.28 38.43 3.06
CA ILE A 373 -26.60 37.64 1.87
C ILE A 373 -27.55 36.50 2.23
N ASP A 374 -27.28 35.78 3.32
CA ASP A 374 -28.02 34.58 3.74
C ASP A 374 -29.36 34.89 4.44
N SER A 375 -29.53 36.10 4.99
CA SER A 375 -30.74 36.48 5.72
C SER A 375 -31.92 36.84 4.81
N ALA A 376 -32.86 35.91 4.60
CA ALA A 376 -34.05 36.12 3.75
C ALA A 376 -34.96 37.29 4.16
N ALA A 377 -34.84 37.79 5.40
CA ALA A 377 -35.63 38.90 5.92
C ALA A 377 -35.10 40.30 5.50
N MET A 378 -33.82 40.41 5.12
CA MET A 378 -33.19 41.67 4.72
C MET A 378 -33.33 41.90 3.21
N ASN A 379 -33.86 43.07 2.82
CA ASN A 379 -34.15 43.44 1.42
C ASN A 379 -33.79 44.90 1.10
N ASP A 380 -32.89 45.51 1.87
CA ASP A 380 -32.34 46.83 1.56
C ASP A 380 -31.47 46.80 0.28
N ASP A 381 -31.18 47.99 -0.27
CA ASP A 381 -30.47 48.14 -1.54
C ASP A 381 -29.07 47.53 -1.52
N ILE A 382 -28.38 47.60 -0.37
CA ILE A 382 -27.03 47.02 -0.18
C ILE A 382 -27.14 45.49 -0.20
N THR A 383 -28.06 44.92 0.57
CA THR A 383 -28.29 43.47 0.59
C THR A 383 -28.68 42.92 -0.78
N THR A 384 -29.55 43.63 -1.51
CA THR A 384 -29.96 43.26 -2.87
C THR A 384 -28.78 43.30 -3.85
N SER A 385 -27.95 44.33 -3.75
CA SER A 385 -26.74 44.47 -4.57
C SER A 385 -25.70 43.37 -4.28
N LEU A 386 -25.46 43.05 -3.02
CA LEU A 386 -24.56 41.96 -2.60
C LEU A 386 -25.03 40.59 -3.12
N ARG A 387 -26.34 40.31 -3.06
CA ARG A 387 -26.92 39.09 -3.65
C ARG A 387 -26.78 39.06 -5.17
N GLY A 388 -26.97 40.20 -5.83
CA GLY A 388 -26.76 40.35 -7.28
C GLY A 388 -25.33 40.03 -7.69
N LEU A 389 -24.35 40.59 -6.99
CA LEU A 389 -22.92 40.31 -7.21
C LEU A 389 -22.56 38.85 -6.96
N ASN A 390 -23.04 38.26 -5.86
CA ASN A 390 -22.81 36.84 -5.56
C ASN A 390 -23.43 35.93 -6.64
N LYS A 391 -24.63 36.26 -7.13
CA LYS A 391 -25.28 35.54 -8.24
C LYS A 391 -24.45 35.63 -9.52
N LEU A 392 -23.94 36.82 -9.86
CA LEU A 392 -23.07 36.99 -11.03
C LEU A 392 -21.77 36.20 -10.88
N ALA A 393 -21.13 36.25 -9.71
CA ALA A 393 -19.93 35.48 -9.41
C ALA A 393 -20.18 33.97 -9.54
N LYS A 394 -21.32 33.46 -9.08
CA LYS A 394 -21.74 32.06 -9.25
C LYS A 394 -21.93 31.69 -10.73
N ILE A 395 -22.53 32.56 -11.55
CA ILE A 395 -22.69 32.35 -12.99
C ILE A 395 -21.32 32.28 -13.68
N LEU A 396 -20.42 33.22 -13.37
CA LEU A 396 -19.07 33.26 -13.93
C LEU A 396 -18.24 32.04 -13.51
N LYS A 397 -18.35 31.62 -12.24
CA LYS A 397 -17.70 30.40 -11.72
C LYS A 397 -18.22 29.16 -12.43
N LYS A 398 -19.53 29.04 -12.61
CA LYS A 398 -20.15 27.93 -13.35
C LYS A 398 -19.65 27.87 -14.81
N GLY A 399 -19.59 29.01 -15.49
CA GLY A 399 -19.05 29.09 -16.86
C GLY A 399 -17.54 28.82 -16.99
N ARG A 400 -16.77 28.90 -15.89
CA ARG A 400 -15.36 28.46 -15.84
C ARG A 400 -15.21 26.95 -15.62
N ILE A 401 -16.19 26.29 -15.00
CA ILE A 401 -16.15 24.85 -14.69
C ILE A 401 -16.75 24.03 -15.85
N GLU A 402 -17.71 24.60 -16.60
CA GLU A 402 -18.38 23.92 -17.74
C GLU A 402 -17.61 24.03 -19.07
N LYS A 403 -16.40 24.59 -19.08
CA LYS A 403 -15.50 24.70 -20.24
C LYS A 403 -14.17 24.06 -19.90
#